data_AF-A0A7L4NDD0-F1
#
_entry.id   AF-A0A7L4NDD0-F1
#
_cell.length_a   1.000
_cell.length_b   1.000
_cell.length_c   1.000
_cell.angle_alpha   90.00
_cell.angle_beta   90.00
_cell.angle_gamma   90.00
#
_symmetry.space_group_name_H-M   'P 1'
#
loop_
_entity.id
_entity.type
_entity.pdbx_description
1 polymer ?
#
loop_
_entity_poly.entity_id
_entity_poly.type
_entity_poly.pdbx_seq_one_letter_code
_entity_poly.pdbx_strand_id
1 'polypeptide(L)'
;DPSGTFVQLRVSLAQTACGKRAPRRHSCRTVENRRKPTCLACYKFDTGDVPKVLDKYHNCGPSHHLAAKEIKHRDEAECRAVEEAGKAPSDGLYLPGMFAFSKGLPA
;
A
#
# COMPACT_ATOMS: atom_id res chain seq x y z
N ASP A 1 7.97 -8.99 11.79
CA ASP A 1 6.97 -8.15 12.46
C ASP A 1 5.64 -8.87 12.53
N PRO A 2 5.00 -8.94 13.71
CA PRO A 2 3.70 -9.58 13.90
C PRO A 2 2.57 -8.92 13.07
N SER A 3 2.83 -7.77 12.47
CA SER A 3 1.85 -6.95 11.75
C SER A 3 1.68 -7.31 10.26
N GLY A 4 2.35 -8.35 9.74
CA GLY A 4 2.18 -8.77 8.33
C GLY A 4 3.15 -8.16 7.33
N THR A 5 3.10 -8.62 6.08
CA THR A 5 4.02 -8.23 4.99
C THR A 5 3.50 -7.02 4.23
N PHE A 6 4.32 -5.97 4.14
CA PHE A 6 4.03 -4.81 3.29
C PHE A 6 4.74 -4.94 1.94
N VAL A 7 4.03 -4.62 0.86
CA VAL A 7 4.53 -4.67 -0.51
C VAL A 7 4.21 -3.37 -1.23
N GLN A 8 5.24 -2.70 -1.73
CA GLN A 8 5.12 -1.50 -2.56
C GLN A 8 5.62 -1.80 -3.98
N LEU A 9 4.77 -1.53 -4.97
CA LEU A 9 5.02 -1.76 -6.38
C LEU A 9 4.89 -0.45 -7.14
N ARG A 10 5.88 -0.16 -7.98
CA ARG A 10 5.82 0.95 -8.94
C ARG A 10 5.91 0.36 -10.34
N VAL A 11 4.79 0.35 -11.06
CA VAL A 11 4.66 -0.31 -12.36
C VAL A 11 4.34 0.69 -13.46
N SER A 12 5.00 0.60 -14.60
CA SER A 12 4.68 1.42 -15.76
C SER A 12 3.67 0.70 -16.65
N LEU A 13 2.57 1.37 -16.97
CA LEU A 13 1.57 0.83 -17.89
C LEU A 13 1.98 1.09 -19.34
N ALA A 14 1.69 0.13 -20.21
CA ALA A 14 1.78 0.28 -21.65
C ALA A 14 0.37 0.36 -22.25
N GLN A 15 0.13 1.33 -23.13
CA GLN A 15 -1.11 1.38 -23.90
C GLN A 15 -1.15 0.22 -24.88
N THR A 16 -2.31 -0.41 -25.03
CA THR A 16 -2.52 -1.50 -25.99
C THR A 16 -3.53 -1.12 -27.06
N ALA A 17 -3.52 -1.85 -28.17
CA ALA A 17 -4.46 -1.62 -29.28
C ALA A 17 -5.90 -2.06 -28.96
N CYS A 18 -6.11 -2.78 -27.85
CA CYS A 18 -7.41 -3.27 -27.44
C CYS A 18 -8.24 -2.20 -26.73
N GLY A 19 -9.56 -2.25 -26.95
CA GLY A 19 -10.50 -1.48 -26.14
C GLY A 19 -10.51 -1.91 -24.67
N LYS A 20 -10.77 -0.98 -23.75
CA LYS A 20 -10.73 -1.20 -22.29
C LYS A 20 -11.66 -2.34 -21.81
N ARG A 21 -12.76 -2.57 -22.53
CA ARG A 21 -13.77 -3.62 -22.23
C ARG A 21 -13.59 -4.90 -23.07
N ALA A 22 -12.50 -5.03 -23.83
CA ALA A 22 -12.26 -6.23 -24.63
C ALA A 22 -12.01 -7.45 -23.71
N PRO A 23 -12.59 -8.63 -24.01
CA PRO A 23 -12.50 -9.83 -23.17
C PRO A 23 -11.13 -10.50 -23.18
N ARG A 24 -10.33 -10.36 -24.25
CA ARG A 24 -9.00 -11.00 -24.39
C ARG A 24 -7.86 -10.00 -24.21
N ARG A 25 -7.65 -9.55 -22.97
CA ARG A 25 -6.61 -8.56 -22.62
C ARG A 25 -5.18 -9.08 -22.79
N HIS A 26 -4.99 -10.40 -22.71
CA HIS A 26 -3.68 -11.07 -22.74
C HIS A 26 -3.05 -11.16 -24.14
N SER A 27 -3.83 -11.04 -25.21
CA SER A 27 -3.32 -11.10 -26.60
C SER A 27 -3.17 -9.71 -27.24
N CYS A 28 -3.25 -8.64 -26.45
CA CYS A 28 -3.26 -7.27 -26.94
C CYS A 28 -1.84 -6.77 -27.20
N ARG A 29 -1.56 -6.38 -28.45
CA ARG A 29 -0.29 -5.75 -28.81
C ARG A 29 -0.17 -4.38 -28.15
N THR A 30 1.02 -4.08 -27.63
CA THR A 30 1.36 -2.77 -27.10
C THR A 30 1.51 -1.77 -28.24
N VAL A 31 1.03 -0.55 -28.03
CA VAL A 31 1.19 0.55 -28.99
C VAL A 31 2.46 1.31 -28.63
N GLU A 32 3.37 1.42 -29.59
CA GLU A 32 4.63 2.16 -29.45
C GLU A 32 4.39 3.68 -29.41
N ASN A 33 5.36 4.42 -28.88
CA ASN A 33 5.34 5.89 -28.79
C ASN A 33 4.13 6.51 -28.09
N ARG A 34 3.44 5.73 -27.24
CA ARG A 34 2.40 6.23 -26.36
C ARG A 34 2.95 6.55 -24.98
N ARG A 35 2.23 7.43 -24.28
CA ARG A 35 2.51 7.76 -22.89
C ARG A 35 2.47 6.50 -22.03
N LYS A 36 3.50 6.30 -21.21
CA LYS A 36 3.59 5.20 -20.24
C LYS A 36 3.36 5.75 -18.83
N PRO A 37 2.10 5.83 -18.34
CA PRO A 37 1.86 6.30 -16.98
C PRO A 37 2.39 5.29 -15.97
N THR A 38 2.94 5.78 -14.87
CA THR A 38 3.43 4.95 -13.77
C THR A 38 2.36 4.87 -12.69
N CYS A 39 2.01 3.65 -12.29
CA CYS A 39 1.16 3.37 -11.16
C CYS A 39 1.99 3.11 -9.90
N LEU A 40 1.49 3.58 -8.77
CA LEU A 40 1.90 3.11 -7.46
C LEU A 40 0.82 2.15 -6.92
N ALA A 41 1.24 1.03 -6.35
CA ALA A 41 0.36 0.13 -5.63
C ALA A 41 1.04 -0.32 -4.33
N CYS A 42 0.31 -0.29 -3.23
CA CYS A 42 0.77 -0.61 -1.88
C CYS A 42 -0.23 -1.57 -1.27
N TYR A 43 0.26 -2.68 -0.72
CA TYR A 43 -0.55 -3.73 -0.13
C TYR A 43 0.05 -4.13 1.20
N LYS A 44 -0.83 -4.36 2.18
CA LYS A 44 -0.48 -4.98 3.44
C LYS A 44 -1.18 -6.32 3.53
N PHE A 45 -0.40 -7.37 3.71
CA PHE A 45 -0.88 -8.74 3.89
C PHE A 45 -0.75 -9.14 5.36
N ASP A 46 -1.74 -9.87 5.86
CA ASP A 46 -1.68 -10.51 7.18
C ASP A 46 -0.67 -11.67 7.19
N THR A 47 -0.24 -12.11 8.38
CA THR A 47 0.68 -13.25 8.56
C THR A 47 0.00 -14.62 8.54
N GLY A 48 -1.33 -14.68 8.40
CA GLY A 48 -2.10 -15.93 8.41
C GLY A 48 -1.81 -16.87 7.22
N ASP A 49 -2.12 -18.16 7.40
CA ASP A 49 -1.91 -19.23 6.41
C ASP A 49 -2.57 -18.97 5.05
N VAL A 50 -3.69 -18.24 5.07
CA VAL A 50 -4.31 -17.68 3.88
C VAL A 50 -4.04 -16.17 3.88
N PRO A 51 -3.11 -15.67 3.05
CA PRO A 51 -2.68 -14.27 3.08
C PRO A 51 -3.86 -13.36 2.72
N LYS A 52 -4.43 -12.73 3.75
CA LYS A 52 -5.52 -11.76 3.63
C LYS A 52 -4.93 -10.37 3.46
N VAL A 53 -5.48 -9.59 2.54
CA VAL A 53 -5.12 -8.17 2.41
C VAL A 53 -5.76 -7.40 3.57
N LEU A 54 -4.91 -6.85 4.44
CA LEU A 54 -5.31 -5.99 5.56
C LEU A 54 -5.73 -4.61 5.05
N ASP A 55 -4.91 -4.01 4.19
CA ASP A 55 -5.22 -2.75 3.53
C ASP A 55 -4.50 -2.64 2.18
N LYS A 56 -4.99 -1.74 1.31
CA LYS A 56 -4.44 -1.52 -0.02
C LYS A 56 -4.66 -0.09 -0.51
N TYR A 57 -3.68 0.41 -1.23
CA TYR A 57 -3.75 1.66 -1.96
C TYR A 57 -3.21 1.46 -3.38
N HIS A 58 -3.87 2.04 -4.38
CA HIS A 58 -3.29 2.10 -5.72
C HIS A 58 -3.74 3.36 -6.46
N ASN A 59 -2.80 3.98 -7.16
CA ASN A 59 -3.06 5.15 -7.99
C ASN A 59 -2.37 4.99 -9.34
N CYS A 60 -3.17 5.00 -10.41
CA CYS A 60 -2.74 4.96 -11.80
C CYS A 60 -3.13 6.26 -12.54
N GLY A 61 -3.18 7.37 -11.80
CA GLY A 61 -3.68 8.65 -12.28
C GLY A 61 -2.85 9.26 -13.41
N PRO A 62 -3.46 10.18 -14.19
CA PRO A 62 -2.74 10.89 -15.22
C PRO A 62 -1.65 11.74 -14.57
N SER A 63 -0.41 11.58 -15.03
CA SER A 63 0.75 12.37 -14.62
C SER A 63 0.63 13.81 -15.15
N HIS A 64 -0.47 14.53 -14.89
CA HIS A 64 -0.49 15.96 -15.18
C HIS A 64 0.68 16.59 -14.42
N HIS A 65 1.67 17.08 -15.16
CA HIS A 65 2.96 17.54 -14.60
C HIS A 65 2.75 18.63 -13.55
N LEU A 66 1.67 19.40 -13.68
CA LEU A 66 1.28 20.49 -12.77
C LEU A 66 0.92 20.00 -11.36
N ALA A 67 0.46 18.75 -11.19
CA ALA A 67 0.09 18.18 -9.89
C ALA A 67 0.99 17.01 -9.45
N ALA A 68 2.06 16.73 -10.21
CA ALA A 68 2.85 15.51 -10.02
C ALA A 68 3.53 15.42 -8.64
N LYS A 69 3.99 16.55 -8.09
CA LYS A 69 4.61 16.59 -6.76
C LYS A 69 3.60 16.35 -5.64
N GLU A 70 2.44 16.99 -5.72
CA GLU A 70 1.36 16.86 -4.74
C GLU A 70 0.79 15.44 -4.74
N ILE A 71 0.54 14.88 -5.93
CA ILE A 71 0.09 13.50 -6.09
C ILE A 71 1.14 12.55 -5.50
N LYS A 72 2.44 12.75 -5.76
CA LYS A 72 3.49 11.90 -5.20
C LYS A 72 3.48 11.93 -3.67
N HIS A 73 3.41 13.12 -3.06
CA HIS A 73 3.40 13.24 -1.59
C HIS A 73 2.15 12.59 -0.98
N ARG A 74 0.98 12.78 -1.60
CA ARG A 74 -0.25 12.13 -1.18
C ARG A 74 -0.15 10.61 -1.31
N ASP A 75 0.31 10.11 -2.44
CA ASP A 75 0.50 8.68 -2.72
C ASP A 75 1.47 8.04 -1.69
N GLU A 76 2.54 8.75 -1.29
CA GLU A 76 3.48 8.32 -0.25
C GLU A 76 2.84 8.32 1.16
N ALA A 77 1.98 9.29 1.47
CA ALA A 77 1.25 9.31 2.74
C ALA A 77 0.25 8.14 2.84
N GLU A 78 -0.49 7.87 1.77
CA GLU A 78 -1.47 6.77 1.70
C GLU A 78 -0.76 5.41 1.82
N CYS A 79 0.37 5.22 1.14
CA CYS A 79 1.14 3.98 1.27
C CYS A 79 1.72 3.76 2.66
N ARG A 80 2.11 4.82 3.37
CA ARG A 80 2.52 4.73 4.78
C ARG A 80 1.37 4.31 5.68
N ALA A 81 0.17 4.83 5.46
CA ALA A 81 -1.02 4.40 6.19
C ALA A 81 -1.31 2.90 5.99
N VAL A 82 -1.16 2.41 4.75
CA VAL A 82 -1.27 0.96 4.45
C VAL A 82 -0.19 0.14 5.15
N GLU A 83 1.05 0.63 5.22
CA GLU A 83 2.14 -0.06 5.92
C GLU A 83 1.87 -0.21 7.43
N GLU A 84 1.21 0.78 8.02
CA GLU A 84 0.80 0.81 9.43
C GLU A 84 -0.44 -0.03 9.72
N ALA A 85 -1.19 -0.45 8.70
CA ALA A 85 -2.34 -1.32 8.88
C ALA A 85 -1.93 -2.63 9.59
N GLY A 86 -2.69 -3.02 10.62
CA GLY A 86 -2.41 -4.21 11.42
C GLY A 86 -1.30 -4.06 12.46
N LYS A 87 -0.64 -2.89 12.56
CA LYS A 87 0.14 -2.56 13.77
C LYS A 87 -0.88 -2.31 14.89
N ALA A 88 -1.06 -3.28 15.78
CA ALA A 88 -1.93 -3.11 16.94
C ALA A 88 -1.46 -1.89 17.77
N PRO A 89 -2.36 -1.18 18.48
CA PRO A 89 -1.99 -0.06 19.35
C PRO A 89 -1.15 -0.47 20.57
N SER A 90 -0.83 -1.77 20.72
CA SER A 90 -0.27 -2.38 21.92
C SER A 90 1.18 -1.98 22.21
N ASP A 91 1.92 -1.46 21.24
CA ASP A 91 3.27 -0.93 21.47
C ASP A 91 3.28 0.58 21.80
N GLY A 92 2.11 1.24 21.81
CA GLY A 92 2.02 2.70 21.93
C GLY A 92 0.99 3.25 22.92
N LEU A 93 -0.02 2.48 23.34
CA LEU A 93 -0.88 2.90 24.45
C LEU A 93 -0.22 2.61 25.79
N TYR A 94 0.72 3.47 26.18
CA TYR A 94 1.11 3.64 27.57
C TYR A 94 -0.10 4.22 28.32
N LEU A 95 -1.00 3.35 28.77
CA LEU A 95 -2.14 3.76 29.60
C LEU A 95 -1.59 4.26 30.94
N PRO A 96 -1.90 5.50 31.35
CA PRO A 96 -1.51 6.00 32.66
C PRO A 96 -1.97 5.03 33.75
N GLY A 97 -1.02 4.43 34.47
CA GLY A 97 -1.29 3.44 35.52
C GLY A 97 -0.87 2.00 35.24
N MET A 98 -0.34 1.68 34.05
CA MET A 98 0.13 0.31 33.71
C MET A 98 1.19 -0.27 34.67
N PHE A 99 1.90 0.57 35.42
CA PHE A 99 2.90 0.17 36.42
C PHE A 99 2.57 0.66 37.85
N ALA A 100 1.33 1.09 38.13
CA ALA A 100 0.97 1.68 39.42
C ALA A 100 1.08 0.70 40.61
N PHE A 101 1.19 -0.60 40.36
CA PHE A 101 1.28 -1.62 41.41
C PHE A 101 2.28 -2.73 41.09
N SER A 102 3.54 -2.40 40.78
CA SER A 102 4.61 -3.39 40.95
C SER A 102 4.87 -3.55 42.46
N LYS A 103 4.11 -4.42 43.12
CA LYS A 103 4.43 -4.83 44.50
C LYS A 103 5.77 -5.57 44.46
N GLY A 104 6.78 -5.01 45.13
CA GLY A 104 8.05 -5.69 45.35
C GLY A 104 7.81 -7.02 46.08
N LEU A 105 8.37 -8.10 45.53
CA LEU A 105 8.45 -9.37 46.24
C LEU A 105 9.39 -9.19 47.45
N PRO A 106 8.94 -9.49 48.68
CA PRO A 106 9.86 -9.55 49.82
C PRO A 106 10.78 -10.77 49.69
N ALA A 107 12.06 -10.57 50.06
CA ALA A 107 13.10 -11.59 50.15
C ALA A 107 12.94 -12.49 51.39
#